data_AF-A0A5B9QJT0-F1
#
_entry.id   AF-A0A5B9QJT0-F1
#
_cell.length_a   1.000
_cell.length_b   1.000
_cell.length_c   1.000
_cell.angle_alpha   90.00
_cell.angle_beta   90.00
_cell.angle_gamma   90.00
#
_symmetry.space_group_name_H-M   'P 1'
#
loop_
_entity.id
_entity.type
_entity.pdbx_description
1 polymer ?
#
loop_
_entity_poly.entity_id
_entity_poly.type
_entity_poly.pdbx_seq_one_letter_code
_entity_poly.pdbx_strand_id
1 'polypeptide(L)'
;MPESETTPSTTSSSFHRTWIAGALLASLAAWGLLNFTPIQRTLPPELRAVDMYSPPEIQTQYEELVPWVTWENCLLRFAFAGLGLGLVSSLVVAFGGSHRRGLLIAAGTVAGLLFGTLAGQVGYSLRAWLNTPSMIAQIEEPLFRDTLLFVIVSLVLSGALWVVYGLGRRELMGQQAFSVLMAGGLSGLLLPITASLFPGMLTHVFPTEGLGLPAVWFGMLGVLAAFLPLATGPRGSAAADKTHDTASTANAVDTAKTANAPTDSEA
;
A
#
# COMPACT_ATOMS: atom_id res chain seq x y z
N MET A 1 43.21 -14.78 5.61
CA MET A 1 41.83 -15.18 5.92
C MET A 1 40.98 -14.72 4.75
N PRO A 2 40.38 -15.62 3.96
CA PRO A 2 39.54 -15.19 2.85
C PRO A 2 38.23 -14.63 3.40
N GLU A 3 37.92 -13.40 3.01
CA GLU A 3 36.64 -12.76 3.25
C GLU A 3 35.56 -13.58 2.53
N SER A 4 34.58 -14.07 3.28
CA SER A 4 33.46 -14.81 2.70
C SER A 4 32.60 -13.84 1.89
N GLU A 5 32.71 -13.93 0.56
CA GLU A 5 31.76 -13.33 -0.39
C GLU A 5 30.36 -13.91 -0.13
N THR A 6 29.57 -13.24 0.70
CA THR A 6 28.14 -13.50 0.78
C THR A 6 27.51 -13.04 -0.52
N THR A 7 27.14 -14.00 -1.35
CA THR A 7 26.51 -13.81 -2.65
C THR A 7 25.24 -12.95 -2.54
N PRO A 8 25.13 -11.83 -3.30
CA PRO A 8 24.00 -10.89 -3.23
C PRO A 8 22.64 -11.49 -3.62
N SER A 9 22.62 -12.67 -4.24
CA SER A 9 21.40 -13.40 -4.62
C SER A 9 20.63 -13.95 -3.41
N THR A 10 21.31 -14.32 -2.32
CA THR A 10 20.69 -14.95 -1.14
C THR A 10 19.92 -13.95 -0.27
N THR A 11 20.49 -12.77 -0.03
CA THR A 11 19.88 -11.66 0.72
C THR A 11 18.64 -11.09 0.05
N SER A 12 18.63 -11.01 -1.29
CA SER A 12 17.46 -10.57 -2.06
C SER A 12 16.26 -11.51 -1.86
N SER A 13 16.45 -12.83 -1.86
CA SER A 13 15.33 -13.79 -1.71
C SER A 13 14.69 -13.75 -0.32
N SER A 14 15.48 -13.47 0.73
CA SER A 14 15.02 -13.44 2.12
C SER A 14 14.11 -12.23 2.40
N PHE A 15 14.45 -11.05 1.86
CA PHE A 15 13.64 -9.84 2.03
C PHE A 15 12.25 -9.97 1.40
N HIS A 16 12.12 -10.53 0.19
CA HIS A 16 10.81 -10.64 -0.44
C HIS A 16 9.88 -11.60 0.32
N ARG A 17 10.42 -12.68 0.90
CA ARG A 17 9.62 -13.59 1.73
C ARG A 17 9.10 -12.90 3.00
N THR A 18 9.96 -12.12 3.66
CA THR A 18 9.57 -11.35 4.85
C THR A 18 8.62 -10.21 4.50
N TRP A 19 8.79 -9.56 3.34
CA TRP A 19 7.85 -8.57 2.82
C TRP A 19 6.47 -9.17 2.53
N ILE A 20 6.39 -10.28 1.80
CA ILE A 20 5.11 -10.93 1.47
C ILE A 20 4.36 -11.28 2.75
N ALA A 21 5.05 -11.91 3.72
CA ALA A 21 4.46 -12.20 5.02
C ALA A 21 4.02 -10.91 5.73
N GLY A 22 4.86 -9.87 5.71
CA GLY A 22 4.58 -8.57 6.31
C GLY A 22 3.35 -7.91 5.72
N ALA A 23 3.23 -7.82 4.39
CA ALA A 23 2.10 -7.20 3.70
C ALA A 23 0.79 -7.95 3.95
N LEU A 24 0.80 -9.29 3.89
CA LEU A 24 -0.39 -10.10 4.14
C LEU A 24 -0.87 -10.00 5.59
N LEU A 25 0.05 -10.13 6.55
CA LEU A 25 -0.27 -10.00 7.97
C LEU A 25 -0.73 -8.60 8.33
N ALA A 26 -0.12 -7.57 7.72
CA ALA A 26 -0.48 -6.20 7.95
C ALA A 26 -1.88 -5.88 7.41
N SER A 27 -2.25 -6.40 6.24
CA SER A 27 -3.62 -6.30 5.72
C SER A 27 -4.64 -7.02 6.60
N LEU A 28 -4.30 -8.22 7.11
CA LEU A 28 -5.17 -8.92 8.05
C LEU A 28 -5.36 -8.13 9.36
N ALA A 29 -4.27 -7.57 9.89
CA ALA A 29 -4.32 -6.74 11.09
C ALA A 29 -5.11 -5.44 10.85
N ALA A 30 -4.92 -4.79 9.71
CA ALA A 30 -5.66 -3.59 9.33
C ALA A 30 -7.16 -3.87 9.22
N TRP A 31 -7.54 -4.98 8.59
CA TRP A 31 -8.95 -5.44 8.57
C TRP A 31 -9.49 -5.68 9.97
N GLY A 32 -8.74 -6.40 10.82
CA GLY A 32 -9.17 -6.70 12.19
C GLY A 32 -9.33 -5.43 13.03
N LEU A 33 -8.36 -4.51 12.93
CA LEU A 33 -8.40 -3.24 13.63
C LEU A 33 -9.52 -2.32 13.11
N LEU A 34 -9.80 -2.30 11.80
CA LEU A 34 -10.91 -1.52 11.28
C LEU A 34 -12.28 -1.99 11.83
N ASN A 35 -12.47 -3.30 11.98
CA ASN A 35 -13.77 -3.90 12.32
C ASN A 35 -13.99 -4.12 13.82
N PHE A 36 -12.95 -4.44 14.58
CA PHE A 36 -13.07 -4.87 15.98
C PHE A 36 -12.53 -3.85 16.98
N THR A 37 -12.15 -2.65 16.53
CA THR A 37 -11.73 -1.60 17.48
C THR A 37 -12.95 -1.08 18.24
N PRO A 38 -12.96 -1.14 19.58
CA PRO A 38 -14.12 -0.75 20.41
C PRO A 38 -14.34 0.76 20.46
N ILE A 39 -13.41 1.55 19.92
CA ILE A 39 -13.47 3.01 19.91
C ILE A 39 -14.35 3.46 18.74
N GLN A 40 -15.66 3.45 18.98
CA GLN A 40 -16.65 4.08 18.11
C GLN A 40 -17.43 5.10 18.93
N ARG A 41 -17.42 6.36 18.48
CA ARG A 41 -18.32 7.36 19.04
C ARG A 41 -19.71 7.04 18.57
N THR A 42 -20.60 6.77 19.51
CA THR A 42 -22.02 6.57 19.25
C THR A 42 -22.77 7.86 19.54
N LEU A 43 -23.79 8.16 18.74
CA LEU A 43 -24.73 9.22 19.07
C LEU A 43 -25.38 8.98 20.45
N PRO A 44 -25.72 10.04 21.20
CA PRO A 44 -26.56 9.95 22.39
C PRO A 44 -27.83 9.12 22.09
N PRO A 45 -28.33 8.31 23.04
CA PRO A 45 -29.50 7.44 22.81
C PRO A 45 -30.72 8.18 22.25
N GLU A 46 -30.92 9.42 22.71
CA GLU A 46 -31.99 10.34 22.30
C GLU A 46 -31.93 10.67 20.79
N LEU A 47 -30.74 10.72 20.22
CA LEU A 47 -30.50 11.06 18.82
C LEU A 47 -30.43 9.84 17.89
N ARG A 48 -30.60 8.61 18.42
CA ARG A 48 -30.51 7.38 17.60
C ARG A 48 -31.78 7.03 16.84
N ALA A 49 -32.93 7.58 17.25
CA ALA A 49 -34.24 7.28 16.68
C ALA A 49 -34.91 8.51 16.05
N VAL A 50 -34.12 9.53 15.70
CA VAL A 50 -34.64 10.77 15.12
C VAL A 50 -35.24 10.47 13.75
N ASP A 51 -36.48 10.90 13.57
CA ASP A 51 -37.25 10.76 12.35
C ASP A 51 -37.88 12.10 11.93
N MET A 52 -38.61 12.09 10.81
CA MET A 52 -39.26 13.29 10.27
C MET A 52 -40.34 13.89 11.18
N TYR A 53 -40.78 13.17 12.23
CA TYR A 53 -41.81 13.61 13.17
C TYR A 53 -41.23 14.07 14.52
N SER A 54 -39.91 13.97 14.70
CA SER A 54 -39.21 14.40 15.90
C SER A 54 -39.26 15.92 16.06
N PRO A 55 -39.21 16.44 17.31
CA PRO A 55 -39.16 17.89 17.57
C PRO A 55 -38.04 18.59 16.78
N PRO A 56 -38.27 19.82 16.27
CA PRO A 56 -37.30 20.51 15.43
C PRO A 56 -35.95 20.72 16.13
N GLU A 57 -35.95 20.93 17.45
CA GLU A 57 -34.73 21.04 18.27
C GLU A 57 -33.87 19.78 18.23
N ILE A 58 -34.50 18.61 18.25
CA ILE A 58 -33.83 17.30 18.18
C ILE A 58 -33.31 17.05 16.77
N GLN A 59 -34.05 17.46 15.74
CA GLN A 59 -33.61 17.38 14.35
C GLN A 59 -32.39 18.27 14.08
N THR A 60 -32.38 19.51 14.57
CA THR A 60 -31.22 20.40 14.43
C THR A 60 -29.99 19.83 15.16
N GLN A 61 -30.15 19.35 16.39
CA GLN A 61 -29.05 18.69 17.11
C GLN A 61 -28.52 17.45 16.37
N TYR A 62 -29.40 16.66 15.76
CA TYR A 62 -29.03 15.51 14.95
C TYR A 62 -28.22 15.91 13.71
N GLU A 63 -28.70 16.90 12.96
CA GLU A 63 -28.02 17.42 11.76
C GLU A 63 -26.63 17.99 12.06
N GLU A 64 -26.42 18.56 13.25
CA GLU A 64 -25.12 19.06 13.69
C GLU A 64 -24.18 17.94 14.18
N LEU A 65 -24.68 16.99 14.98
CA LEU A 65 -23.83 15.97 15.60
C LEU A 65 -23.46 14.82 14.66
N VAL A 66 -24.36 14.39 13.76
CA VAL A 66 -24.13 13.21 12.91
C VAL A 66 -22.90 13.36 12.01
N PRO A 67 -22.70 14.49 11.30
CA PRO A 67 -21.50 14.67 10.47
C PRO A 67 -20.22 14.61 11.30
N TRP A 68 -20.24 15.22 12.49
CA TRP A 68 -19.09 15.25 13.39
C TRP A 68 -18.72 13.86 13.92
N VAL A 69 -19.72 13.10 14.40
CA VAL A 69 -19.51 11.72 14.88
C VAL A 69 -19.02 10.82 13.75
N THR A 70 -19.57 10.99 12.55
CA THR A 70 -19.18 10.22 11.36
C THR A 70 -17.73 10.53 10.96
N TRP A 71 -17.36 11.81 10.96
CA TRP A 71 -15.99 12.24 10.68
C TRP A 71 -14.99 11.64 11.67
N GLU A 72 -15.27 11.71 12.98
CA GLU A 72 -14.39 11.13 14.00
C GLU A 72 -14.26 9.61 13.85
N ASN A 73 -15.37 8.90 13.65
CA ASN A 73 -15.35 7.46 13.44
C ASN A 73 -14.55 7.09 12.19
N CYS A 74 -14.64 7.89 11.13
CA CYS A 74 -13.85 7.70 9.91
C CYS A 74 -12.35 7.88 10.19
N LEU A 75 -11.96 8.97 10.87
CA LEU A 75 -10.57 9.20 11.27
C LEU A 75 -10.02 8.05 12.11
N LEU A 76 -10.76 7.63 13.14
CA LEU A 76 -10.31 6.58 14.05
C LEU A 76 -10.18 5.24 13.33
N ARG A 77 -11.22 4.78 12.62
CA ARG A 77 -11.20 3.51 11.89
C ARG A 77 -10.02 3.42 10.94
N PHE A 78 -9.77 4.48 10.16
CA PHE A 78 -8.65 4.48 9.21
C PHE A 78 -7.29 4.71 9.86
N ALA A 79 -7.20 5.45 10.98
CA ALA A 79 -5.97 5.52 11.77
C ALA A 79 -5.55 4.15 12.29
N PHE A 80 -6.51 3.36 12.80
CA PHE A 80 -6.27 2.00 13.27
C PHE A 80 -5.94 1.03 12.13
N ALA A 81 -6.63 1.13 10.99
CA ALA A 81 -6.27 0.35 9.80
C ALA A 81 -4.86 0.69 9.31
N GLY A 82 -4.52 1.98 9.23
CA GLY A 82 -3.19 2.46 8.85
C GLY A 82 -2.10 2.02 9.82
N LEU A 83 -2.36 2.05 11.13
CA LEU A 83 -1.50 1.45 12.15
C LEU A 83 -1.27 -0.04 11.88
N GLY A 84 -2.32 -0.81 11.60
CA GLY A 84 -2.20 -2.22 11.23
C GLY A 84 -1.28 -2.42 10.02
N LEU A 85 -1.49 -1.63 8.97
CA LEU A 85 -0.66 -1.68 7.75
C LEU A 85 0.81 -1.33 8.04
N GLY A 86 1.07 -0.24 8.76
CA GLY A 86 2.42 0.27 8.98
C GLY A 86 3.20 -0.46 10.09
N LEU A 87 2.59 -0.73 11.23
CA LEU A 87 3.25 -1.36 12.37
C LEU A 87 3.54 -2.84 12.11
N VAL A 88 2.56 -3.61 11.62
CA VAL A 88 2.75 -5.07 11.45
C VAL A 88 3.75 -5.36 10.33
N SER A 89 3.68 -4.63 9.21
CA SER A 89 4.66 -4.79 8.13
C SER A 89 6.07 -4.40 8.58
N SER A 90 6.22 -3.30 9.32
CA SER A 90 7.52 -2.86 9.84
C SER A 90 8.10 -3.81 10.88
N LEU A 91 7.28 -4.42 11.74
CA LEU A 91 7.72 -5.45 12.69
C LEU A 91 8.28 -6.67 11.95
N VAL A 92 7.51 -7.22 11.00
CA VAL A 92 7.95 -8.41 10.26
C VAL A 92 9.24 -8.15 9.49
N VAL A 93 9.36 -7.00 8.82
CA VAL A 93 10.57 -6.61 8.09
C VAL A 93 11.74 -6.33 9.05
N ALA A 94 11.52 -5.70 10.20
CA ALA A 94 12.55 -5.42 11.19
C ALA A 94 13.13 -6.71 11.79
N PHE A 95 12.27 -7.67 12.15
CA PHE A 95 12.70 -8.96 12.70
C PHE A 95 13.26 -9.92 11.64
N GLY A 96 13.01 -9.67 10.36
CA GLY A 96 13.59 -10.41 9.23
C GLY A 96 15.09 -10.22 8.98
N GLY A 97 15.80 -9.50 9.86
CA GLY A 97 17.26 -9.33 9.77
C GLY A 97 17.76 -7.91 9.49
N SER A 98 16.89 -6.89 9.56
CA SER A 98 17.31 -5.50 9.36
C SER A 98 18.18 -4.98 10.51
N HIS A 99 19.26 -4.28 10.19
CA HIS A 99 20.12 -3.60 11.17
C HIS A 99 19.47 -2.35 11.80
N ARG A 100 18.35 -1.84 11.25
CA ARG A 100 17.69 -0.59 11.67
C ARG A 100 16.29 -0.83 12.22
N ARG A 101 16.14 -1.82 13.09
CA ARG A 101 14.84 -2.27 13.62
C ARG A 101 14.02 -1.12 14.23
N GLY A 102 14.62 -0.35 15.13
CA GLY A 102 13.94 0.77 15.80
C GLY A 102 13.43 1.84 14.84
N LEU A 103 14.26 2.22 13.85
CA LEU A 103 13.87 3.20 12.83
C LEU A 103 12.72 2.70 11.96
N LEU A 104 12.76 1.43 11.52
CA LEU A 104 11.70 0.85 10.71
C LEU A 104 10.36 0.80 11.45
N ILE A 105 10.37 0.36 12.71
CA ILE A 105 9.16 0.30 13.55
C ILE A 105 8.61 1.71 13.80
N ALA A 106 9.47 2.67 14.14
CA ALA A 106 9.06 4.06 14.35
C ALA A 106 8.47 4.67 13.07
N ALA A 107 9.16 4.50 11.92
CA ALA A 107 8.69 5.00 10.64
C ALA A 107 7.39 4.33 10.20
N GLY A 108 7.26 3.01 10.37
CA GLY A 108 6.03 2.27 10.07
C GLY A 108 4.85 2.71 10.93
N THR A 109 5.08 2.95 12.22
CA THR A 109 4.03 3.45 13.14
C THR A 109 3.58 4.86 12.77
N VAL A 110 4.53 5.78 12.55
CA VAL A 110 4.24 7.17 12.18
C VAL A 110 3.58 7.24 10.81
N ALA A 111 4.09 6.52 9.82
CA ALA A 111 3.50 6.45 8.49
C ALA A 111 2.10 5.83 8.55
N GLY A 112 1.92 4.75 9.32
CA GLY A 112 0.62 4.11 9.52
C GLY A 112 -0.43 5.07 10.08
N LEU A 113 -0.09 5.80 11.14
CA LEU A 113 -0.97 6.83 11.72
C LEU A 113 -1.24 7.97 10.75
N LEU A 114 -0.20 8.50 10.10
CA LEU A 114 -0.32 9.66 9.23
C LEU A 114 -1.14 9.34 7.96
N PHE A 115 -0.83 8.24 7.28
CA PHE A 115 -1.58 7.84 6.08
C PHE A 115 -2.97 7.28 6.43
N GLY A 116 -3.13 6.64 7.59
CA GLY A 116 -4.44 6.21 8.07
C GLY A 116 -5.36 7.38 8.40
N THR A 117 -4.90 8.36 9.18
CA THR A 117 -5.67 9.57 9.49
C THR A 117 -5.96 10.38 8.23
N LEU A 118 -4.98 10.54 7.34
CA LEU A 118 -5.17 11.21 6.05
C LEU A 118 -6.20 10.50 5.18
N ALA A 119 -6.20 9.17 5.12
CA ALA A 119 -7.19 8.40 4.38
C ALA A 119 -8.60 8.60 4.95
N GLY A 120 -8.75 8.66 6.28
CA GLY A 120 -10.01 8.98 6.92
C GLY A 120 -10.52 10.38 6.59
N GLN A 121 -9.65 11.39 6.66
CA GLN A 121 -9.98 12.78 6.31
C GLN A 121 -10.37 12.91 4.83
N VAL A 122 -9.52 12.41 3.93
CA VAL A 122 -9.74 12.48 2.48
C VAL A 122 -10.98 11.71 2.10
N GLY A 123 -11.20 10.51 2.65
CA GLY A 123 -12.39 9.72 2.38
C GLY A 123 -13.67 10.41 2.81
N TYR A 124 -13.70 10.99 4.01
CA TYR A 124 -14.85 11.76 4.49
C TYR A 124 -15.13 12.99 3.63
N SER A 125 -14.11 13.83 3.38
CA SER A 125 -14.26 15.05 2.57
C SER A 125 -14.65 14.73 1.12
N LEU A 126 -14.07 13.69 0.53
CA LEU A 126 -14.39 13.25 -0.82
C LEU A 126 -15.82 12.72 -0.90
N ARG A 127 -16.28 11.93 0.09
CA ARG A 127 -17.66 11.46 0.14
C ARG A 127 -18.65 12.62 0.25
N ALA A 128 -18.38 13.58 1.13
CA ALA A 128 -19.21 14.77 1.27
C ALA A 128 -19.30 15.56 -0.05
N TRP A 129 -18.17 15.72 -0.75
CA TRP A 129 -18.12 16.37 -2.05
C TRP A 129 -18.88 15.60 -3.14
N LEU A 130 -18.70 14.28 -3.24
CA LEU A 130 -19.38 13.41 -4.23
C LEU A 130 -20.90 13.33 -4.04
N ASN A 131 -21.39 13.65 -2.84
CA ASN A 131 -22.80 13.67 -2.49
C ASN A 131 -23.44 15.07 -2.61
N THR A 132 -22.72 16.08 -3.11
CA THR A 132 -23.33 17.38 -3.38
C THR A 132 -24.29 17.31 -4.59
N PRO A 133 -25.40 18.07 -4.61
CA PRO A 133 -26.37 18.03 -5.71
C PRO A 133 -25.78 18.31 -7.09
N SER A 134 -24.79 19.21 -7.16
CA SER A 134 -24.07 19.54 -8.40
C SER A 134 -23.26 18.36 -8.92
N MET A 135 -22.57 17.62 -8.04
CA MET A 135 -21.84 16.40 -8.41
C MET A 135 -22.78 15.24 -8.72
N ILE A 136 -23.94 15.19 -8.05
CA ILE A 136 -24.96 14.19 -8.33
C ILE A 136 -25.45 14.31 -9.78
N ALA A 137 -25.69 15.54 -10.23
CA ALA A 137 -26.14 15.83 -11.59
C ALA A 137 -25.05 15.61 -12.67
N GLN A 138 -23.77 15.76 -12.31
CA GLN A 138 -22.65 15.62 -13.27
C GLN A 138 -22.16 14.18 -13.44
N ILE A 139 -22.19 13.39 -12.37
CA ILE A 139 -21.74 11.99 -12.37
C ILE A 139 -22.95 11.12 -12.09
N GLU A 140 -23.82 10.91 -13.08
CA GLU A 140 -25.08 10.19 -12.88
C GLU A 140 -24.86 8.73 -12.42
N GLU A 141 -23.73 8.12 -12.81
CA GLU A 141 -23.39 6.75 -12.43
C GLU A 141 -22.89 6.63 -10.98
N PRO A 142 -23.64 5.95 -10.08
CA PRO A 142 -23.24 5.79 -8.68
C PRO A 142 -21.97 4.94 -8.51
N LEU A 143 -21.77 3.96 -9.41
CA LEU A 143 -20.63 3.06 -9.38
C LEU A 143 -19.30 3.79 -9.60
N PHE A 144 -19.28 4.82 -10.44
CA PHE A 144 -18.09 5.63 -10.67
C PHE A 144 -17.67 6.40 -9.41
N ARG A 145 -18.62 6.97 -8.67
CA ARG A 145 -18.34 7.73 -7.44
C ARG A 145 -17.75 6.85 -6.34
N ASP A 146 -18.34 5.68 -6.14
CA ASP A 146 -17.82 4.71 -5.17
C ASP A 146 -16.42 4.23 -5.59
N THR A 147 -16.21 3.98 -6.89
CA THR A 147 -14.88 3.61 -7.42
C THR A 147 -13.84 4.68 -7.16
N LEU A 148 -14.14 5.93 -7.47
CA LEU A 148 -13.21 7.05 -7.25
C LEU A 148 -12.85 7.17 -5.76
N LEU A 149 -13.85 7.05 -4.87
CA LEU A 149 -13.65 7.08 -3.42
C LEU A 149 -12.69 5.98 -2.97
N PHE A 150 -12.96 4.72 -3.32
CA PHE A 150 -12.14 3.60 -2.90
C PHE A 150 -10.73 3.64 -3.51
N VAL A 151 -10.58 4.06 -4.76
CA VAL A 151 -9.25 4.24 -5.39
C VAL A 151 -8.42 5.25 -4.61
N ILE A 152 -8.95 6.45 -4.35
CA ILE A 152 -8.22 7.52 -3.67
C ILE A 152 -7.87 7.10 -2.24
N VAL A 153 -8.84 6.58 -1.49
CA VAL A 153 -8.62 6.14 -0.10
C VAL A 153 -7.59 5.02 -0.04
N SER A 154 -7.67 4.03 -0.92
CA SER A 154 -6.70 2.91 -0.97
C SER A 154 -5.29 3.37 -1.33
N LEU A 155 -5.17 4.36 -2.23
CA LEU A 155 -3.88 4.93 -2.63
C LEU A 155 -3.24 5.71 -1.47
N VAL A 156 -4.04 6.41 -0.67
CA VAL A 156 -3.55 7.09 0.54
C VAL A 156 -3.12 6.06 1.59
N LEU A 157 -3.95 5.04 1.87
CA LEU A 157 -3.60 3.98 2.84
C LEU A 157 -2.34 3.20 2.47
N SER A 158 -2.16 2.89 1.19
CA SER A 158 -0.98 2.15 0.72
C SER A 158 0.33 2.95 0.89
N GLY A 159 0.25 4.26 1.15
CA GLY A 159 1.38 5.10 1.55
C GLY A 159 2.13 4.56 2.76
N ALA A 160 1.45 3.96 3.73
CA ALA A 160 2.10 3.33 4.88
C ALA A 160 3.00 2.15 4.46
N LEU A 161 2.47 1.26 3.61
CA LEU A 161 3.21 0.12 3.07
C LEU A 161 4.36 0.58 2.16
N TRP A 162 4.14 1.63 1.37
CA TRP A 162 5.15 2.22 0.50
C TRP A 162 6.37 2.72 1.29
N VAL A 163 6.15 3.45 2.40
CA VAL A 163 7.24 3.92 3.28
C VAL A 163 8.00 2.73 3.87
N VAL A 164 7.29 1.72 4.39
CA VAL A 164 7.93 0.54 4.99
C VAL A 164 8.74 -0.23 3.95
N TYR A 165 8.20 -0.44 2.75
CA TYR A 165 8.90 -1.11 1.66
C TYR A 165 10.17 -0.36 1.26
N GLY A 166 10.06 0.95 1.02
CA GLY A 166 11.17 1.79 0.60
C GLY A 166 12.28 1.88 1.63
N LEU A 167 11.94 1.95 2.92
CA LEU A 167 12.93 1.95 4.01
C LEU A 167 13.54 0.57 4.24
N GLY A 168 12.77 -0.50 4.02
CA GLY A 168 13.25 -1.88 4.08
C GLY A 168 14.31 -2.17 3.01
N ARG A 169 14.29 -1.44 1.89
CA ARG A 169 15.23 -1.63 0.78
C ARG A 169 15.59 -0.31 0.08
N ARG A 170 16.57 0.41 0.65
CA ARG A 170 17.05 1.73 0.15
C ARG A 170 17.37 1.76 -1.35
N GLU A 171 17.93 0.68 -1.88
CA GLU A 171 18.31 0.57 -3.31
C GLU A 171 17.10 0.48 -4.25
N LEU A 172 15.92 0.11 -3.74
CA LEU A 172 14.70 -0.12 -4.52
C LEU A 172 13.58 0.90 -4.28
N MET A 173 13.93 2.08 -3.76
CA MET A 173 13.01 3.22 -3.70
C MET A 173 12.50 3.72 -5.06
N GLY A 174 12.92 3.10 -6.17
CA GLY A 174 12.40 3.33 -7.51
C GLY A 174 11.08 2.57 -7.81
N GLN A 175 11.02 1.93 -8.97
CA GLN A 175 9.81 1.35 -9.56
C GLN A 175 9.05 0.36 -8.66
N GLN A 176 9.76 -0.44 -7.86
CA GLN A 176 9.14 -1.41 -6.98
C GLN A 176 8.40 -0.78 -5.81
N ALA A 177 8.96 0.26 -5.17
CA ALA A 177 8.24 0.96 -4.12
C ALA A 177 6.96 1.57 -4.69
N PHE A 178 7.05 2.29 -5.82
CA PHE A 178 5.87 2.85 -6.49
C PHE A 178 4.80 1.80 -6.83
N SER A 179 5.20 0.57 -7.15
CA SER A 179 4.26 -0.53 -7.38
C SER A 179 3.38 -0.85 -6.15
N VAL A 180 3.86 -0.62 -4.91
CA VAL A 180 3.05 -0.75 -3.69
C VAL A 180 1.93 0.29 -3.66
N LEU A 181 2.19 1.52 -4.13
CA LEU A 181 1.14 2.54 -4.27
C LEU A 181 0.12 2.14 -5.34
N MET A 182 0.60 1.64 -6.48
CA MET A 182 -0.26 1.12 -7.55
C MET A 182 -1.12 -0.06 -7.08
N ALA A 183 -0.59 -0.94 -6.23
CA ALA A 183 -1.35 -2.00 -5.61
C ALA A 183 -2.53 -1.45 -4.78
N GLY A 184 -2.31 -0.34 -4.07
CA GLY A 184 -3.37 0.42 -3.40
C GLY A 184 -4.45 0.89 -4.38
N GLY A 185 -4.07 1.66 -5.41
CA GLY A 185 -5.03 2.14 -6.41
C GLY A 185 -5.81 1.02 -7.10
N LEU A 186 -5.14 -0.06 -7.49
CA LEU A 186 -5.77 -1.24 -8.10
C LEU A 186 -6.72 -1.96 -7.14
N SER A 187 -6.37 -2.08 -5.85
CA SER A 187 -7.27 -2.67 -4.86
C SER A 187 -8.56 -1.87 -4.71
N GLY A 188 -8.48 -0.53 -4.74
CA GLY A 188 -9.65 0.34 -4.69
C GLY A 188 -10.50 0.28 -5.97
N LEU A 189 -9.85 0.13 -7.13
CA LEU A 189 -10.54 -0.01 -8.42
C LEU A 189 -11.32 -1.32 -8.52
N LEU A 190 -10.72 -2.42 -8.05
CA LEU A 190 -11.33 -3.75 -8.11
C LEU A 190 -12.45 -3.95 -7.10
N LEU A 191 -12.50 -3.12 -6.04
CA LEU A 191 -13.44 -3.33 -4.95
C LEU A 191 -14.92 -3.17 -5.39
N PRO A 192 -15.34 -2.10 -6.08
CA PRO A 192 -16.72 -1.98 -6.57
C PRO A 192 -17.08 -3.04 -7.63
N ILE A 193 -16.12 -3.44 -8.47
CA ILE A 193 -16.30 -4.53 -9.44
C ILE A 193 -16.55 -5.84 -8.72
N THR A 194 -15.85 -6.09 -7.61
CA THR A 194 -16.06 -7.29 -6.82
C THR A 194 -17.37 -7.22 -6.06
N ALA A 195 -17.69 -6.07 -5.48
CA ALA A 195 -18.94 -5.85 -4.75
C ALA A 195 -20.17 -6.02 -5.66
N SER A 196 -20.09 -5.64 -6.94
CA SER A 196 -21.20 -5.83 -7.88
C SER A 196 -21.54 -7.30 -8.16
N LEU A 197 -20.60 -8.21 -7.92
CA LEU A 197 -20.83 -9.66 -8.01
C LEU A 197 -21.56 -10.22 -6.77
N PHE A 198 -21.62 -9.46 -5.67
CA PHE A 198 -22.21 -9.88 -4.40
C PHE A 198 -23.31 -8.90 -3.96
N PRO A 199 -24.59 -9.20 -4.22
CA PRO A 199 -25.71 -8.27 -4.00
C PRO A 199 -25.95 -7.87 -2.52
N GLY A 200 -25.19 -8.41 -1.57
CA GLY A 200 -25.21 -8.01 -0.15
C GLY A 200 -24.10 -7.04 0.27
N MET A 201 -23.19 -6.64 -0.62
CA MET A 201 -22.08 -5.72 -0.28
C MET A 201 -22.47 -4.26 -0.57
N LEU A 202 -22.69 -3.48 0.48
CA LEU A 202 -23.05 -2.08 0.36
C LEU A 202 -21.80 -1.20 0.21
N THR A 203 -21.52 -0.72 -1.00
CA THR A 203 -20.39 0.20 -1.30
C THR A 203 -20.72 1.66 -1.02
N HIS A 204 -22.01 1.99 -0.91
CA HIS A 204 -22.49 3.37 -0.75
C HIS A 204 -22.41 3.90 0.69
N VAL A 205 -22.05 3.06 1.67
CA VAL A 205 -21.84 3.48 3.06
C VAL A 205 -20.33 3.65 3.30
N PHE A 206 -19.93 4.83 3.78
CA PHE A 206 -18.54 5.14 4.08
C PHE A 206 -18.43 5.86 5.44
N PRO A 207 -17.54 5.43 6.36
CA PRO A 207 -16.65 4.26 6.27
C PRO A 207 -17.45 2.95 6.11
N THR A 208 -16.85 1.96 5.45
CA THR A 208 -17.54 0.70 5.16
C THR A 208 -17.95 -0.02 6.44
N GLU A 209 -19.16 -0.59 6.42
CA GLU A 209 -19.74 -1.34 7.53
C GLU A 209 -19.89 -2.82 7.17
N GLY A 210 -19.85 -3.67 8.20
CA GLY A 210 -19.88 -5.11 8.05
C GLY A 210 -18.52 -5.74 7.76
N LEU A 211 -18.43 -7.06 7.90
CA LEU A 211 -17.15 -7.78 7.83
C LEU A 211 -16.69 -8.08 6.40
N GLY A 212 -17.64 -8.24 5.46
CA GLY A 212 -17.40 -8.77 4.13
C GLY A 212 -16.62 -7.82 3.21
N LEU A 213 -17.16 -6.63 2.94
CA LEU A 213 -16.54 -5.68 2.01
C LEU A 213 -15.15 -5.23 2.47
N PRO A 214 -14.91 -4.89 3.76
CA PRO A 214 -13.56 -4.63 4.25
C PRO A 214 -12.61 -5.84 4.12
N ALA A 215 -13.09 -7.07 4.34
CA ALA A 215 -12.23 -8.26 4.20
C ALA A 215 -11.73 -8.42 2.76
N VAL A 216 -12.62 -8.25 1.78
CA VAL A 216 -12.26 -8.27 0.35
C VAL A 216 -11.27 -7.14 0.05
N TRP A 217 -11.55 -5.94 0.55
CA TRP A 217 -10.72 -4.76 0.30
C TRP A 217 -9.28 -4.92 0.81
N PHE A 218 -9.11 -5.22 2.10
CA PHE A 218 -7.79 -5.39 2.69
C PHE A 218 -7.10 -6.67 2.19
N GLY A 219 -7.86 -7.72 1.87
CA GLY A 219 -7.35 -8.92 1.23
C GLY A 219 -6.72 -8.63 -0.13
N MET A 220 -7.43 -7.90 -1.01
CA MET A 220 -6.91 -7.46 -2.30
C MET A 220 -5.68 -6.56 -2.15
N LEU A 221 -5.75 -5.58 -1.24
CA LEU A 221 -4.62 -4.70 -0.94
C LEU A 221 -3.38 -5.51 -0.52
N GLY A 222 -3.55 -6.48 0.37
CA GLY A 222 -2.45 -7.31 0.88
C GLY A 222 -1.83 -8.18 -0.21
N VAL A 223 -2.64 -8.85 -1.02
CA VAL A 223 -2.16 -9.69 -2.13
C VAL A 223 -1.45 -8.84 -3.17
N LEU A 224 -2.04 -7.73 -3.61
CA LEU A 224 -1.42 -6.87 -4.61
C LEU A 224 -0.13 -6.24 -4.08
N ALA A 225 -0.12 -5.73 -2.84
CA ALA A 225 1.08 -5.14 -2.25
C ALA A 225 2.19 -6.18 -2.01
N ALA A 226 1.83 -7.43 -1.73
CA ALA A 226 2.79 -8.52 -1.57
C ALA A 226 3.48 -8.88 -2.89
N PHE A 227 2.72 -9.01 -3.99
CA PHE A 227 3.23 -9.62 -5.23
C PHE A 227 3.58 -8.63 -6.35
N LEU A 228 2.93 -7.45 -6.42
CA LEU A 228 3.17 -6.48 -7.49
C LEU A 228 4.62 -5.93 -7.52
N PRO A 229 5.30 -5.73 -6.37
CA PRO A 229 6.73 -5.35 -6.35
C PRO A 229 7.65 -6.43 -6.93
N LEU A 230 7.28 -7.70 -6.81
CA LEU A 230 8.05 -8.80 -7.41
C LEU A 230 7.88 -8.84 -8.93
N ALA A 231 6.68 -8.54 -9.43
CA ALA A 231 6.37 -8.53 -10.86
C ALA A 231 7.02 -7.35 -11.60
N THR A 232 7.22 -6.22 -10.90
CA THR A 232 7.74 -4.96 -11.45
C THR A 232 9.24 -4.75 -11.19
N GLY A 233 9.90 -5.71 -10.55
CA GLY A 233 11.33 -5.63 -10.25
C GLY A 233 12.22 -5.57 -11.48
N PRO A 234 13.45 -5.03 -11.35
CA PRO A 234 14.39 -5.02 -12.45
C PRO A 234 14.64 -6.47 -12.86
N ARG A 235 14.10 -6.86 -14.02
CA ARG A 235 14.60 -8.00 -14.80
C ARG A 235 16.03 -7.63 -15.13
N GLY A 236 16.97 -8.06 -14.29
CA GLY A 236 18.38 -7.75 -14.46
C GLY A 236 18.77 -8.04 -15.91
N SER A 237 19.28 -7.01 -16.59
CA SER A 237 20.59 -6.95 -17.27
C SER A 237 21.28 -8.25 -17.71
N ALA A 238 20.54 -9.31 -18.02
CA ALA A 238 21.07 -10.52 -18.65
C ALA A 238 21.39 -10.30 -20.14
N ALA A 239 21.07 -9.12 -20.68
CA ALA A 239 21.47 -8.67 -22.00
C ALA A 239 22.79 -7.88 -22.01
N ALA A 240 23.20 -7.26 -20.89
CA ALA A 240 24.44 -6.48 -20.86
C ALA A 240 25.68 -7.32 -20.48
N ASP A 241 25.48 -8.45 -19.81
CA ASP A 241 26.59 -9.34 -19.42
C ASP A 241 27.06 -10.23 -20.58
N LYS A 242 26.19 -10.52 -21.57
CA LYS A 242 26.59 -11.24 -22.79
C LYS A 242 27.33 -10.39 -23.81
N THR A 243 27.25 -9.07 -23.70
CA THR A 243 27.99 -8.12 -24.56
C THR A 243 29.38 -7.82 -24.04
N HIS A 244 29.67 -8.08 -22.76
CA HIS A 244 31.01 -7.84 -22.20
C HIS A 244 31.95 -9.05 -22.35
N ASP A 245 31.42 -10.28 -22.35
CA ASP A 245 32.21 -11.50 -22.60
C ASP A 245 32.57 -11.73 -24.08
N THR A 246 31.81 -11.15 -25.01
CA THR A 246 32.15 -11.18 -26.44
C THR A 246 33.14 -10.09 -26.83
N ALA A 247 33.21 -8.98 -26.10
CA ALA A 247 34.21 -7.93 -26.33
C ALA A 247 35.59 -8.30 -25.76
N SER A 248 35.66 -9.08 -24.66
CA SER A 248 36.93 -9.51 -24.08
C SER A 248 37.63 -10.61 -24.87
N THR A 249 36.89 -11.40 -25.65
CA THR A 249 37.46 -12.47 -26.50
C THR A 249 37.91 -11.96 -27.87
N ALA A 250 37.37 -10.84 -28.36
CA ALA A 250 37.82 -10.22 -29.62
C ALA A 250 39.18 -9.51 -29.49
N ASN A 251 39.46 -8.85 -28.36
CA ASN A 251 40.73 -8.12 -28.17
C ASN A 251 41.93 -9.00 -27.79
N ALA A 252 41.71 -10.24 -27.35
CA ALA A 252 42.79 -11.16 -27.01
C ALA A 252 43.41 -11.85 -28.23
N VAL A 253 42.76 -11.82 -29.39
CA VAL A 253 43.25 -12.46 -30.62
C VAL A 253 44.18 -11.54 -31.42
N ASP A 254 44.03 -10.22 -31.32
CA ASP A 254 44.86 -9.26 -32.10
C ASP A 254 46.20 -8.91 -31.44
N THR A 255 46.39 -9.17 -30.15
CA THR A 255 47.67 -8.89 -29.45
C THR A 255 48.69 -10.01 -29.58
N ALA A 256 48.31 -11.19 -30.08
CA ALA A 256 49.23 -12.32 -30.26
C ALA A 256 49.99 -12.30 -31.61
N LYS A 257 49.71 -11.36 -32.52
CA LYS A 257 50.28 -11.37 -33.88
C LYS A 257 51.42 -10.36 -34.13
N THR A 258 51.82 -9.56 -33.14
CA THR A 258 52.85 -8.51 -33.31
C THR A 258 54.16 -8.75 -32.56
N ALA A 259 54.31 -9.88 -31.86
CA ALA A 259 55.55 -10.24 -31.17
C ALA A 259 56.31 -11.36 -31.89
N ASN A 260 56.81 -11.09 -33.10
CA ASN A 260 57.91 -11.85 -33.70
C ASN A 260 58.54 -11.03 -34.85
N ALA A 261 59.48 -10.16 -34.49
CA ALA A 261 60.45 -9.61 -35.44
C ALA A 261 61.84 -10.07 -34.98
N PRO A 262 62.62 -10.79 -35.82
CA PRO A 262 63.96 -11.22 -35.46
C PRO A 262 64.96 -10.06 -35.63
N THR A 263 65.78 -9.83 -34.62
CA THR A 263 66.99 -9.03 -34.72
C THR A 263 68.11 -9.89 -35.30
N ASP A 264 68.43 -9.67 -36.57
CA ASP A 264 69.67 -10.12 -37.18
C ASP A 264 70.82 -9.22 -36.71
N SER A 265 71.89 -9.86 -36.24
CA SER A 265 73.18 -9.25 -35.87
C SER A 265 74.27 -10.08 -36.54
N GLU A 266 74.68 -9.68 -37.75
CA GLU A 266 75.90 -10.14 -38.39
C GLU A 266 77.09 -9.25 -38.04
N ALA A 267 78.19 -9.93 -37.72
CA ALA A 267 79.63 -9.66 -37.90
C ALA A 267 80.14 -8.20 -38.00
#